data_AF-J0KHP9-F1
#
_entry.id   AF-J0KHP9-F1
#
_cell.length_a   1.000
_cell.length_b   1.000
_cell.length_c   1.000
_cell.angle_alpha   90.00
_cell.angle_beta   90.00
_cell.angle_gamma   90.00
#
_symmetry.space_group_name_H-M   'P 1'
#
loop_
_entity.id
_entity.type
_entity.pdbx_description
1 polymer ?
#
loop_
_entity_poly.entity_id
_entity_poly.type
_entity_poly.pdbx_seq_one_letter_code
_entity_poly.pdbx_strand_id
1 'polypeptide(L)'
;MSANTYTFTCIGSDAAALARLLALLQVAIQAPDAALPEPLDRFFEYWDEPCVTSTSLLGTTLRCTVDTSAHDPLKKPQVLAWHASGAEYLRVQVFNSQVGESATTYYHAGKRITAKAFPKPVLSEGERLYELVLEAKDGALANEVKAGASPNATADGVPIMVLALRAGLVKSVRALHDAGVDWSACLPWAAEVAELIGACGMVVSWTIGTTDAELVNTMVDAAIETVTATSDRPVVHSDRGGHYRWPRWLSRMSDANLTRSMSRKACLPDNAACEGFFGRLKNELFCPRDWKGTTFEQFIEVVDDYIRWYNEKRIKISLGFLSPVEYRASLGLAA
;
A
#
# COMPACT_ATOMS: atom_id res chain seq x y z
N MET A 1 2.71 1.46 26.54
CA MET A 1 2.48 2.89 26.80
C MET A 1 1.07 3.20 26.38
N SER A 2 0.29 3.86 27.23
CA SER A 2 -1.07 4.29 26.89
C SER A 2 -1.01 5.46 25.92
N ALA A 3 -1.72 5.35 24.81
CA ALA A 3 -1.73 6.36 23.76
C ALA A 3 -3.17 6.83 23.53
N ASN A 4 -3.33 8.13 23.32
CA ASN A 4 -4.55 8.66 22.74
C ASN A 4 -4.38 8.66 21.22
N THR A 5 -5.40 8.18 20.52
CA THR A 5 -5.46 8.28 19.06
C THR A 5 -6.44 9.37 18.69
N TYR A 6 -5.94 10.42 18.05
CA TYR A 6 -6.74 11.51 17.52
C TYR A 6 -6.97 11.31 16.03
N THR A 7 -8.24 11.32 15.62
CA THR A 7 -8.63 11.37 14.21
C THR A 7 -9.22 12.75 13.92
N PHE A 8 -8.52 13.50 13.08
CA PHE A 8 -8.97 14.79 12.58
C PHE A 8 -9.66 14.59 11.24
N THR A 9 -10.78 15.27 11.03
CA THR A 9 -11.49 15.33 9.75
C THR A 9 -11.79 16.79 9.44
N CYS A 10 -11.12 17.30 8.44
CA CYS A 10 -11.14 18.69 8.00
C CYS A 10 -11.92 18.78 6.70
N ILE A 11 -12.87 19.72 6.62
CA ILE A 11 -13.53 20.05 5.36
C ILE A 11 -13.07 21.45 4.98
N GLY A 12 -12.44 21.56 3.81
CA GLY A 12 -11.97 22.81 3.23
C GLY A 12 -13.02 23.43 2.30
N SER A 13 -12.81 24.70 1.94
CA SER A 13 -13.62 25.38 0.93
C SER A 13 -13.46 24.76 -0.47
N ASP A 14 -12.25 24.26 -0.76
CA ASP A 14 -11.91 23.49 -1.95
C ASP A 14 -10.78 22.48 -1.66
N ALA A 15 -10.50 21.61 -2.63
CA ALA A 15 -9.45 20.58 -2.49
C ALA A 15 -8.04 21.18 -2.43
N ALA A 16 -7.80 22.31 -3.11
CA ALA A 16 -6.49 22.96 -3.15
C ALA A 16 -6.12 23.57 -1.78
N ALA A 17 -7.12 24.06 -1.03
CA ALA A 17 -6.97 24.61 0.30
C ALA A 17 -6.33 23.60 1.27
N LEU A 18 -6.66 22.31 1.13
CA LEU A 18 -6.14 21.24 2.00
C LEU A 18 -5.00 20.44 1.37
N ALA A 19 -4.75 20.55 0.06
CA ALA A 19 -3.66 19.83 -0.62
C ALA A 19 -2.27 20.19 -0.05
N ARG A 20 -2.04 21.46 0.29
CA ARG A 20 -0.78 21.87 0.94
C ARG A 20 -0.62 21.21 2.31
N LEU A 21 -1.70 21.09 3.06
CA LEU A 21 -1.69 20.48 4.39
C LEU A 21 -1.47 18.96 4.29
N LEU A 22 -2.08 18.30 3.30
CA LEU A 22 -1.83 16.90 2.98
C LEU A 22 -0.34 16.64 2.74
N ALA A 23 0.30 17.44 1.89
CA ALA A 23 1.72 17.28 1.56
C ALA A 23 2.62 17.39 2.80
N LEU A 24 2.34 18.34 3.71
CA LEU A 24 3.08 18.48 4.97
C LEU A 24 2.87 17.27 5.89
N LEU A 25 1.64 16.78 6.01
CA LEU A 25 1.33 15.59 6.82
C LEU A 25 2.01 14.32 6.25
N GLN A 26 2.09 14.19 4.93
CA GLN A 26 2.82 13.10 4.28
C GLN A 26 4.33 13.14 4.57
N VAL A 27 4.93 14.33 4.59
CA VAL A 27 6.33 14.50 5.00
C VAL A 27 6.52 14.06 6.45
N ALA A 28 5.60 14.44 7.35
CA ALA A 28 5.65 14.04 8.76
C ALA A 28 5.56 12.51 8.93
N ILE A 29 4.73 11.82 8.15
CA ILE A 29 4.64 10.34 8.17
C ILE A 29 5.96 9.69 7.72
N GLN A 30 6.64 10.26 6.71
CA GLN A 30 7.88 9.70 6.18
C GLN A 30 9.11 9.95 7.06
N ALA A 31 9.04 10.94 7.95
CA ALA A 31 10.13 11.35 8.83
C ALA A 31 9.62 11.58 10.26
N PRO A 32 9.20 10.52 10.99
CA PRO A 32 8.57 10.64 12.30
C PRO A 32 9.49 11.24 13.38
N ASP A 33 10.81 11.09 13.23
CA ASP A 33 11.81 11.61 14.17
C ASP A 33 12.33 13.01 13.80
N ALA A 34 11.84 13.60 12.69
CA ALA A 34 12.25 14.93 12.25
C ALA A 34 11.38 16.01 12.89
N ALA A 35 11.92 17.21 13.02
CA ALA A 35 11.13 18.37 13.45
C ALA A 35 9.94 18.59 12.50
N LEU A 36 8.75 18.75 13.07
CA LEU A 36 7.53 18.99 12.32
C LEU A 36 7.65 20.31 11.52
N PRO A 37 7.32 20.32 10.22
CA PRO A 37 7.40 21.53 9.42
C PRO A 37 6.27 22.50 9.76
N GLU A 38 6.50 23.82 9.66
CA GLU A 38 5.44 24.83 9.87
C GLU A 38 4.32 24.66 8.81
N PRO A 39 3.02 24.69 9.19
CA PRO A 39 2.47 25.00 10.52
C PRO A 39 2.12 23.78 11.39
N LEU A 40 2.58 22.57 11.06
CA LEU A 40 2.27 21.35 11.83
C LEU A 40 2.86 21.36 13.24
N ASP A 41 3.97 22.05 13.44
CA ASP A 41 4.54 22.34 14.76
C ASP A 41 3.50 22.97 15.70
N ARG A 42 2.73 23.95 15.21
CA ARG A 42 1.66 24.62 15.98
C ARG A 42 0.44 23.72 16.23
N PHE A 43 0.25 22.71 15.40
CA PHE A 43 -0.88 21.78 15.55
C PHE A 43 -0.67 20.87 16.74
N PHE A 44 0.60 20.59 17.07
CA PHE A 44 0.98 19.63 18.08
C PHE A 44 1.89 20.22 19.18
N GLU A 45 1.95 21.56 19.29
CA GLU A 45 2.80 22.36 20.20
C GLU A 45 2.67 22.03 21.70
N TYR A 46 1.73 21.17 22.08
CA TYR A 46 1.48 20.77 23.47
C TYR A 46 1.40 19.26 23.66
N TRP A 47 1.77 18.50 22.64
CA TRP A 47 1.68 17.04 22.65
C TRP A 47 3.09 16.47 22.77
N ASP A 48 3.25 15.50 23.65
CA ASP A 48 4.49 14.76 23.78
C ASP A 48 4.54 13.70 22.67
N GLU A 49 5.58 13.78 21.84
CA GLU A 49 5.89 12.85 20.73
C GLU A 49 4.69 12.55 19.79
N PRO A 50 4.05 13.58 19.19
CA PRO A 50 2.93 13.39 18.28
C PRO A 50 3.38 12.66 17.01
N CYS A 51 2.79 11.50 16.73
CA CYS A 51 3.12 10.72 15.54
C CYS A 51 1.92 10.68 14.59
N VAL A 52 2.06 11.30 13.41
CA VAL A 52 1.05 11.18 12.36
C VAL A 52 1.15 9.77 11.75
N THR A 53 0.08 8.99 11.85
CA THR A 53 0.08 7.59 11.42
C THR A 53 -0.63 7.36 10.09
N SER A 54 -1.59 8.21 9.75
CA SER A 54 -2.28 8.14 8.46
C SER A 54 -2.75 9.50 8.00
N THR A 55 -2.86 9.67 6.68
CA THR A 55 -3.45 10.86 6.06
C THR A 55 -4.12 10.50 4.75
N SER A 56 -5.22 11.16 4.44
CA SER A 56 -5.97 11.02 3.19
C SER A 56 -6.67 12.33 2.87
N LEU A 57 -6.84 12.62 1.58
CA LEU A 57 -7.63 13.75 1.09
C LEU A 57 -8.58 13.21 0.03
N LEU A 58 -9.87 13.27 0.30
CA LEU A 58 -10.94 12.80 -0.59
C LEU A 58 -11.91 13.96 -0.82
N GLY A 59 -12.10 14.37 -2.07
CA GLY A 59 -12.79 15.60 -2.44
C GLY A 59 -12.21 16.82 -1.70
N THR A 60 -13.03 17.46 -0.86
CA THR A 60 -12.63 18.58 0.01
C THR A 60 -12.40 18.16 1.47
N THR A 61 -12.33 16.85 1.74
CA THR A 61 -12.24 16.29 3.08
C THR A 61 -10.86 15.68 3.31
N LEU A 62 -10.06 16.32 4.18
CA LEU A 62 -8.79 15.78 4.65
C LEU A 62 -9.01 15.05 5.97
N ARG A 63 -8.49 13.83 6.06
CA ARG A 63 -8.50 13.06 7.30
C ARG A 63 -7.07 12.68 7.67
N CYS A 64 -6.70 12.87 8.93
CA CYS A 64 -5.46 12.33 9.45
C CYS A 64 -5.64 11.71 10.84
N THR A 65 -4.80 10.73 11.12
CA THR A 65 -4.72 10.10 12.44
C THR A 65 -3.38 10.42 13.07
N VAL A 66 -3.41 10.77 14.35
CA VAL A 66 -2.23 11.13 15.13
C VAL A 66 -2.30 10.39 16.45
N ASP A 67 -1.24 9.64 16.75
CA ASP A 67 -1.05 9.02 18.06
C ASP A 67 -0.21 9.94 18.94
N THR A 68 -0.58 10.01 20.22
CA THR A 68 0.08 10.87 21.21
C THR A 68 -0.03 10.24 22.61
N SER A 69 0.63 10.84 23.59
CA SER A 69 0.59 10.38 24.98
C SER A 69 -0.83 10.48 25.57
N ALA A 70 -1.09 9.71 26.63
CA ALA A 70 -2.42 9.65 27.25
C ALA A 70 -2.90 10.97 27.90
N HIS A 71 -2.01 11.96 28.09
CA HIS A 71 -2.29 13.16 28.88
C HIS A 71 -2.34 14.46 28.07
N ASP A 72 -2.41 14.36 26.74
CA ASP A 72 -2.35 15.52 25.85
C ASP A 72 -3.74 15.92 25.35
N PRO A 73 -4.46 16.86 26.01
CA PRO A 73 -5.74 17.34 25.53
C PRO A 73 -5.55 18.27 24.33
N LEU A 74 -6.49 18.20 23.38
CA LEU A 74 -6.55 19.20 22.31
C LEU A 74 -6.94 20.57 22.88
N LYS A 75 -6.07 21.57 22.69
CA LYS A 75 -6.27 22.95 23.15
C LYS A 75 -6.77 23.86 22.03
N LYS A 76 -7.38 24.98 22.43
CA LYS A 76 -7.93 25.98 21.50
C LYS A 76 -6.92 26.52 20.46
N PRO A 77 -5.63 26.79 20.80
CA PRO A 77 -4.66 27.26 19.81
C PRO A 77 -4.45 26.26 18.66
N GLN A 78 -4.41 24.95 18.96
CA GLN A 78 -4.26 23.89 17.97
C GLN A 78 -5.47 23.88 17.01
N VAL A 79 -6.69 23.99 17.55
CA VAL A 79 -7.92 24.11 16.73
C VAL A 79 -7.87 25.33 15.81
N LEU A 80 -7.39 26.48 16.31
CA LEU A 80 -7.24 27.69 15.50
C LEU A 80 -6.18 27.53 14.41
N ALA A 81 -5.10 26.79 14.67
CA ALA A 81 -4.07 26.50 13.69
C ALA A 81 -4.59 25.65 12.52
N TRP A 82 -5.44 24.66 12.79
CA TRP A 82 -6.15 23.89 11.76
C TRP A 82 -7.00 24.82 10.87
N HIS A 83 -7.78 25.72 11.46
CA HIS A 83 -8.61 26.66 10.70
C HIS A 83 -7.76 27.67 9.90
N ALA A 84 -6.66 28.17 10.48
CA ALA A 84 -5.71 29.05 9.78
C ALA A 84 -5.04 28.38 8.58
N SER A 85 -5.02 27.04 8.54
CA SER A 85 -4.43 26.24 7.48
C SER A 85 -5.45 25.73 6.45
N GLY A 86 -6.65 26.32 6.41
CA GLY A 86 -7.64 26.08 5.36
C GLY A 86 -8.76 25.10 5.73
N ALA A 87 -8.80 24.56 6.95
CA ALA A 87 -9.95 23.79 7.43
C ALA A 87 -11.11 24.74 7.76
N GLU A 88 -12.22 24.70 7.01
CA GLU A 88 -13.41 25.50 7.33
C GLU A 88 -14.21 24.85 8.46
N TYR A 89 -14.32 23.53 8.42
CA TYR A 89 -14.89 22.69 9.48
C TYR A 89 -13.87 21.69 9.98
N LEU A 90 -13.88 21.41 11.28
CA LEU A 90 -12.99 20.45 11.90
C LEU A 90 -13.78 19.52 12.83
N ARG A 91 -13.74 18.23 12.57
CA ARG A 91 -14.19 17.18 13.49
C ARG A 91 -12.96 16.53 14.10
N VAL A 92 -12.97 16.39 15.42
CA VAL A 92 -11.91 15.72 16.18
C VAL A 92 -12.54 14.58 16.96
N GLN A 93 -12.13 13.36 16.64
CA GLN A 93 -12.44 12.18 17.42
C GLN A 93 -11.20 11.77 18.20
N VAL A 94 -11.32 11.60 19.50
CA VAL A 94 -10.27 11.07 20.37
C VAL A 94 -10.69 9.69 20.84
N PHE A 95 -9.79 8.72 20.75
CA PHE A 95 -9.91 7.42 21.37
C PHE A 95 -8.86 7.31 22.47
N ASN A 96 -9.29 7.07 23.70
CA ASN A 96 -8.39 6.90 24.84
C ASN A 96 -8.21 5.40 25.11
N SER A 97 -7.01 4.90 24.88
CA SER A 97 -6.73 3.47 25.00
C SER A 97 -6.77 2.95 26.44
N GLN A 98 -6.68 3.82 27.47
CA GLN A 98 -6.72 3.41 28.88
C GLN A 98 -8.14 3.08 29.35
N VAL A 99 -9.10 3.93 28.97
CA VAL A 99 -10.52 3.77 29.34
C VAL A 99 -11.34 3.08 28.26
N GLY A 100 -10.79 2.93 27.04
CA GLY A 100 -11.51 2.35 25.90
C GLY A 100 -12.67 3.24 25.40
N GLU A 101 -12.67 4.51 25.78
CA GLU A 101 -13.72 5.47 25.46
C GLU A 101 -13.32 6.34 24.26
N SER A 102 -14.33 6.74 23.49
CA SER A 102 -14.17 7.71 22.40
C SER A 102 -15.03 8.94 22.61
N ALA A 103 -14.46 10.13 22.38
CA ALA A 103 -15.20 11.38 22.37
C ALA A 103 -15.05 12.08 21.02
N THR A 104 -16.12 12.69 20.51
CA THR A 104 -16.09 13.45 19.25
C THR A 104 -16.51 14.89 19.49
N THR A 105 -15.74 15.83 18.96
CA THR A 105 -16.04 17.27 19.01
C THR A 105 -15.98 17.88 17.62
N TYR A 106 -16.82 18.88 17.37
CA TYR A 106 -16.98 19.54 16.08
C TYR A 106 -16.71 21.03 16.23
N TYR A 107 -16.06 21.63 15.24
CA TYR A 107 -15.70 23.04 15.20
C TYR A 107 -15.98 23.65 13.83
N HIS A 108 -16.32 24.93 13.85
CA HIS A 108 -16.38 25.81 12.66
C HIS A 108 -15.82 27.17 13.05
N ALA A 109 -14.90 27.70 12.24
CA ALA A 109 -14.20 28.96 12.51
C ALA A 109 -13.65 29.07 13.96
N GLY A 110 -13.09 27.99 14.49
CA GLY A 110 -12.49 27.93 15.82
C GLY A 110 -13.47 27.84 16.99
N LYS A 111 -14.78 27.76 16.73
CA LYS A 111 -15.84 27.64 17.75
C LYS A 111 -16.47 26.26 17.72
N ARG A 112 -16.81 25.72 18.89
CA ARG A 112 -17.46 24.41 19.01
C ARG A 112 -18.88 24.49 18.44
N ILE A 113 -19.25 23.51 17.63
CA ILE A 113 -20.59 23.36 17.03
C ILE A 113 -21.19 22.00 17.40
N THR A 114 -22.48 21.80 17.11
CA THR A 114 -23.15 20.51 17.26
C THR A 114 -22.84 19.59 16.08
N ALA A 115 -22.96 18.27 16.28
CA ALA A 115 -22.76 17.28 15.22
C ALA A 115 -23.68 17.53 14.00
N LYS A 116 -24.92 17.99 14.24
CA LYS A 116 -25.90 18.28 13.19
C LYS A 116 -25.50 19.47 12.31
N ALA A 117 -24.69 20.39 12.83
CA ALA A 117 -24.20 21.55 12.10
C ALA A 117 -22.91 21.25 11.31
N PHE A 118 -22.30 20.08 11.50
CA PHE A 118 -21.15 19.66 10.72
C PHE A 118 -21.61 19.13 9.35
N PRO A 119 -21.10 19.69 8.23
CA PRO A 119 -21.54 19.28 6.91
C PRO A 119 -21.15 17.84 6.64
N LYS A 120 -22.00 17.12 5.88
CA LYS A 120 -21.62 15.81 5.37
C LYS A 120 -20.57 16.00 4.28
N PRO A 121 -19.45 15.26 4.32
CA PRO A 121 -18.48 15.24 3.22
C PRO A 121 -19.18 15.00 1.88
N VAL A 122 -18.86 15.80 0.88
CA VAL A 122 -19.28 15.56 -0.51
C VAL A 122 -18.21 14.66 -1.13
N LEU A 123 -18.44 13.36 -1.07
CA LEU A 123 -17.57 12.34 -1.62
C LEU A 123 -18.23 11.71 -2.85
N SER A 124 -17.43 11.42 -3.86
CA SER A 124 -17.83 10.48 -4.89
C SER A 124 -18.11 9.10 -4.29
N GLU A 125 -18.83 8.26 -5.03
CA GLU A 125 -19.11 6.89 -4.57
C GLU A 125 -17.82 6.12 -4.25
N GLY A 126 -16.81 6.22 -5.12
CA GLY A 126 -15.50 5.57 -4.92
C GLY A 126 -14.78 6.06 -3.66
N GLU A 127 -14.75 7.36 -3.42
CA GLU A 127 -14.14 7.92 -2.20
C GLU A 127 -14.85 7.46 -0.93
N ARG A 128 -16.19 7.39 -0.94
CA ARG A 128 -16.96 6.87 0.19
C ARG A 128 -16.64 5.40 0.47
N LEU A 129 -16.54 4.58 -0.57
CA LEU A 129 -16.16 3.17 -0.43
C LEU A 129 -14.71 3.03 0.07
N TYR A 130 -13.81 3.90 -0.41
CA TYR A 130 -12.41 3.89 0.01
C TYR A 130 -12.24 4.29 1.49
N GLU A 131 -13.06 5.20 2.04
CA GLU A 131 -13.05 5.44 3.49
C GLU A 131 -13.32 4.17 4.30
N LEU A 132 -14.23 3.31 3.85
CA LEU A 132 -14.51 2.04 4.51
C LEU A 132 -13.32 1.07 4.43
N VAL A 133 -12.56 1.14 3.32
CA VAL A 133 -11.31 0.38 3.17
C VAL A 133 -10.25 0.87 4.18
N LEU A 134 -10.03 2.18 4.25
CA LEU A 134 -9.05 2.79 5.18
C LEU A 134 -9.39 2.52 6.65
N GLU A 135 -10.67 2.45 6.98
CA GLU A 135 -11.14 2.10 8.33
C GLU A 135 -11.20 0.58 8.60
N ALA A 136 -10.76 -0.26 7.66
CA ALA A 136 -10.84 -1.72 7.71
C ALA A 136 -12.25 -2.26 8.01
N LYS A 137 -13.31 -1.55 7.58
CA LYS A 137 -14.70 -1.90 7.85
C LYS A 137 -15.25 -2.91 6.83
N ASP A 138 -14.70 -4.12 6.87
CA ASP A 138 -15.03 -5.20 5.93
C ASP A 138 -16.55 -5.46 5.80
N GLY A 139 -17.26 -5.57 6.93
CA GLY A 139 -18.70 -5.81 6.90
C GLY A 139 -19.51 -4.64 6.31
N ALA A 140 -19.09 -3.40 6.53
CA ALA A 140 -19.81 -2.23 6.06
C ALA A 140 -19.63 -2.03 4.55
N LEU A 141 -18.40 -2.21 4.05
CA LEU A 141 -18.12 -2.12 2.61
C LEU A 141 -18.87 -3.21 1.83
N ALA A 142 -18.88 -4.45 2.32
CA ALA A 142 -19.67 -5.53 1.73
C ALA A 142 -21.17 -5.21 1.66
N ASN A 143 -21.72 -4.52 2.66
CA ASN A 143 -23.13 -4.15 2.69
C ASN A 143 -23.45 -3.02 1.69
N GLU A 144 -22.57 -2.04 1.52
CA GLU A 144 -22.73 -0.98 0.51
C GLU A 144 -22.75 -1.56 -0.91
N VAL A 145 -21.85 -2.50 -1.20
CA VAL A 145 -21.82 -3.19 -2.51
C VAL A 145 -23.12 -3.97 -2.74
N LYS A 146 -23.60 -4.71 -1.73
CA LYS A 146 -24.89 -5.42 -1.80
C LYS A 146 -26.10 -4.50 -1.92
N ALA A 147 -25.98 -3.27 -1.41
CA ALA A 147 -27.01 -2.24 -1.54
C ALA A 147 -27.00 -1.55 -2.91
N GLY A 148 -26.08 -1.92 -3.81
CA GLY A 148 -26.03 -1.46 -5.19
C GLY A 148 -24.91 -0.47 -5.50
N ALA A 149 -23.94 -0.28 -4.60
CA ALA A 149 -22.76 0.52 -4.94
C ALA A 149 -21.97 -0.15 -6.08
N SER A 150 -21.41 0.66 -6.98
CA SER A 150 -20.69 0.13 -8.14
C SER A 150 -19.49 -0.73 -7.72
N PRO A 151 -19.40 -2.00 -8.19
CA PRO A 151 -18.22 -2.83 -7.93
C PRO A 151 -16.97 -2.30 -8.64
N ASN A 152 -17.16 -1.45 -9.67
CA ASN A 152 -16.13 -0.83 -10.48
C ASN A 152 -15.80 0.59 -10.04
N ALA A 153 -16.26 1.00 -8.86
CA ALA A 153 -15.89 2.28 -8.29
C ALA A 153 -14.37 2.37 -8.12
N THR A 154 -13.84 3.58 -8.30
CA THR A 154 -12.42 3.88 -8.17
C THR A 154 -12.20 5.03 -7.20
N ALA A 155 -11.14 4.99 -6.41
CA ALA A 155 -10.63 6.11 -5.63
C ALA A 155 -9.23 6.45 -6.10
N ASP A 156 -8.98 7.72 -6.45
CA ASP A 156 -7.73 8.20 -7.05
C ASP A 156 -7.28 7.37 -8.28
N GLY A 157 -8.25 6.92 -9.07
CA GLY A 157 -8.02 6.08 -10.24
C GLY A 157 -7.71 4.62 -9.94
N VAL A 158 -7.67 4.19 -8.67
CA VAL A 158 -7.45 2.80 -8.25
C VAL A 158 -8.81 2.13 -7.96
N PRO A 159 -9.11 0.95 -8.52
CA PRO A 159 -10.34 0.21 -8.24
C PRO A 159 -10.48 -0.14 -6.77
N ILE A 160 -11.71 -0.04 -6.25
CA ILE A 160 -12.02 -0.40 -4.85
C ILE A 160 -11.70 -1.86 -4.56
N MET A 161 -11.85 -2.76 -5.54
CA MET A 161 -11.43 -4.16 -5.42
C MET A 161 -9.94 -4.30 -5.07
N VAL A 162 -9.06 -3.56 -5.75
CA VAL A 162 -7.62 -3.57 -5.48
C VAL A 162 -7.33 -3.06 -4.07
N LEU A 163 -7.99 -1.97 -3.67
CA LEU A 163 -7.82 -1.36 -2.36
C LEU A 163 -8.31 -2.31 -1.24
N ALA A 164 -9.44 -2.98 -1.46
CA ALA A 164 -9.99 -3.98 -0.54
C ALA A 164 -9.11 -5.23 -0.41
N LEU A 165 -8.50 -5.69 -1.52
CA LEU A 165 -7.52 -6.79 -1.52
C LEU A 165 -6.28 -6.45 -0.68
N ARG A 166 -5.68 -5.27 -0.91
CA ARG A 166 -4.52 -4.77 -0.14
C ARG A 166 -4.80 -4.64 1.36
N ALA A 167 -6.03 -4.25 1.70
CA ALA A 167 -6.48 -4.13 3.08
C ALA A 167 -6.94 -5.47 3.70
N GLY A 168 -6.96 -6.58 2.95
CA GLY A 168 -7.34 -7.91 3.45
C GLY A 168 -8.84 -8.05 3.79
N LEU A 169 -9.72 -7.28 3.14
CA LEU A 169 -11.15 -7.22 3.46
C LEU A 169 -11.94 -8.33 2.76
N VAL A 170 -11.82 -9.55 3.29
CA VAL A 170 -12.31 -10.78 2.65
C VAL A 170 -13.80 -10.76 2.29
N LYS A 171 -14.68 -10.24 3.17
CA LYS A 171 -16.14 -10.20 2.88
C LYS A 171 -16.46 -9.20 1.78
N SER A 172 -15.75 -8.07 1.77
CA SER A 172 -15.88 -7.00 0.78
C SER A 172 -15.40 -7.45 -0.58
N VAL A 173 -14.24 -8.11 -0.64
CA VAL A 173 -13.69 -8.71 -1.87
C VAL A 173 -14.69 -9.70 -2.46
N ARG A 174 -15.28 -10.57 -1.64
CA ARG A 174 -16.32 -11.49 -2.09
C ARG A 174 -17.55 -10.75 -2.63
N ALA A 175 -18.03 -9.74 -1.92
CA ALA A 175 -19.18 -8.94 -2.37
C ALA A 175 -18.92 -8.22 -3.70
N LEU A 176 -17.72 -7.68 -3.90
CA LEU A 176 -17.30 -7.02 -5.14
C LEU A 176 -17.18 -8.01 -6.31
N HIS A 177 -16.64 -9.21 -6.03
CA HIS A 177 -16.61 -10.31 -6.99
C HIS A 177 -18.02 -10.72 -7.42
N ASP A 178 -18.90 -10.99 -6.45
CA ASP A 178 -20.28 -11.43 -6.70
C ASP A 178 -21.11 -10.36 -7.43
N ALA A 179 -20.77 -9.08 -7.25
CA ALA A 179 -21.37 -7.96 -7.96
C ALA A 179 -20.84 -7.78 -9.40
N GLY A 180 -19.85 -8.57 -9.84
CA GLY A 180 -19.33 -8.55 -11.21
C GLY A 180 -18.31 -7.45 -11.47
N VAL A 181 -17.30 -7.32 -10.60
CA VAL A 181 -16.18 -6.39 -10.84
C VAL A 181 -15.50 -6.67 -12.20
N ASP A 182 -15.13 -5.59 -12.89
CA ASP A 182 -14.27 -5.62 -14.06
C ASP A 182 -12.83 -5.86 -13.61
N TRP A 183 -12.43 -7.12 -13.67
CA TRP A 183 -11.06 -7.51 -13.36
C TRP A 183 -10.04 -6.87 -14.30
N SER A 184 -10.40 -6.53 -15.55
CA SER A 184 -9.47 -5.90 -16.50
C SER A 184 -9.00 -4.53 -16.00
N ALA A 185 -9.90 -3.79 -15.34
CA ALA A 185 -9.54 -2.58 -14.63
C ALA A 185 -8.64 -2.89 -13.43
N CYS A 186 -8.79 -4.01 -12.73
CA CYS A 186 -7.92 -4.36 -11.59
C CYS A 186 -6.53 -4.86 -12.01
N LEU A 187 -6.37 -5.41 -13.22
CA LEU A 187 -5.14 -6.07 -13.68
C LEU A 187 -3.85 -5.24 -13.60
N PRO A 188 -3.83 -3.91 -13.88
CA PRO A 188 -2.64 -3.08 -13.68
C PRO A 188 -2.11 -3.09 -12.24
N TRP A 189 -2.98 -3.46 -11.29
CA TRP A 189 -2.71 -3.51 -9.86
C TRP A 189 -2.72 -4.92 -9.27
N ALA A 190 -3.36 -5.89 -9.93
CA ALA A 190 -3.43 -7.29 -9.52
C ALA A 190 -2.09 -8.03 -9.71
N ALA A 191 -1.19 -7.47 -10.52
CA ALA A 191 0.15 -8.00 -10.72
C ALA A 191 1.07 -7.59 -9.56
N GLU A 192 0.85 -8.14 -8.37
CA GLU A 192 1.96 -8.36 -7.44
C GLU A 192 2.49 -9.77 -7.70
N VAL A 193 3.43 -9.85 -8.65
CA VAL A 193 4.27 -11.04 -8.79
C VAL A 193 5.39 -10.87 -7.77
N ALA A 194 5.41 -11.70 -6.75
CA ALA A 194 6.56 -11.81 -5.86
C ALA A 194 7.61 -12.64 -6.62
N GLU A 195 8.83 -12.10 -6.79
CA GLU A 195 9.84 -12.73 -7.63
C GLU A 195 11.23 -12.69 -6.98
N LEU A 196 11.97 -13.79 -7.15
CA LEU A 196 13.40 -13.82 -6.92
C LEU A 196 14.11 -13.74 -8.27
N ILE A 197 14.80 -12.64 -8.57
CA ILE A 197 15.55 -12.48 -9.81
C ILE A 197 17.04 -12.77 -9.59
N GLY A 198 17.57 -13.75 -10.30
CA GLY A 198 19.00 -14.04 -10.31
C GLY A 198 19.82 -12.96 -11.03
N ALA A 199 21.13 -12.87 -10.78
CA ALA A 199 22.01 -11.81 -11.30
C ALA A 199 22.05 -11.67 -12.84
N CYS A 200 21.66 -12.71 -13.60
CA CYS A 200 21.49 -12.66 -15.07
C CYS A 200 20.13 -12.08 -15.53
N GLY A 201 19.28 -11.69 -14.58
CA GLY A 201 17.92 -11.26 -14.80
C GLY A 201 16.96 -12.41 -15.10
N MET A 202 17.24 -13.63 -14.60
CA MET A 202 16.38 -14.81 -14.66
C MET A 202 15.39 -14.78 -13.50
N VAL A 203 14.13 -15.11 -13.74
CA VAL A 203 13.15 -15.30 -12.66
C VAL A 203 13.33 -16.70 -12.08
N VAL A 204 13.78 -16.80 -10.83
CA VAL A 204 14.13 -18.06 -10.16
C VAL A 204 12.90 -18.70 -9.52
N SER A 205 11.99 -17.89 -8.98
CA SER A 205 10.73 -18.33 -8.38
C SER A 205 9.71 -17.21 -8.50
N TRP A 206 8.45 -17.57 -8.69
CA TRP A 206 7.33 -16.64 -8.75
C TRP A 206 6.08 -17.27 -8.14
N THR A 207 5.26 -16.44 -7.51
CA THR A 207 3.90 -16.80 -7.09
C THR A 207 2.95 -15.69 -7.50
N ILE A 208 1.77 -16.07 -7.99
CA ILE A 208 0.73 -15.15 -8.45
C ILE A 208 -0.48 -15.34 -7.55
N GLY A 209 -1.04 -14.26 -7.01
CA GLY A 209 -2.22 -14.32 -6.13
C GLY A 209 -2.71 -12.94 -5.71
N THR A 210 -3.53 -12.90 -4.65
CA THR A 210 -4.28 -11.69 -4.26
C THR A 210 -3.86 -11.03 -2.93
N THR A 211 -2.85 -11.56 -2.22
CA THR A 211 -2.40 -11.07 -0.89
C THR A 211 -0.87 -11.07 -0.71
N ASP A 212 -0.28 -9.91 -0.45
CA ASP A 212 1.16 -9.65 -0.53
C ASP A 212 2.03 -10.54 0.40
N ALA A 213 1.63 -10.71 1.66
CA ALA A 213 2.52 -11.33 2.66
C ALA A 213 2.63 -12.86 2.53
N GLU A 214 1.52 -13.56 2.28
CA GLU A 214 1.55 -15.02 2.11
C GLU A 214 2.19 -15.42 0.78
N LEU A 215 1.99 -14.64 -0.28
CA LEU A 215 2.58 -14.89 -1.59
C LEU A 215 4.10 -14.78 -1.55
N VAL A 216 4.63 -13.68 -1.01
CA VAL A 216 6.07 -13.44 -0.89
C VAL A 216 6.72 -14.53 -0.01
N ASN A 217 6.06 -14.91 1.08
CA ASN A 217 6.55 -15.99 1.94
C ASN A 217 6.56 -17.34 1.22
N THR A 218 5.48 -17.72 0.51
CA THR A 218 5.38 -18.98 -0.23
C THR A 218 6.40 -19.05 -1.36
N MET A 219 6.58 -17.95 -2.10
CA MET A 219 7.57 -17.83 -3.17
C MET A 219 9.00 -18.02 -2.67
N VAL A 220 9.32 -17.44 -1.50
CA VAL A 220 10.63 -17.58 -0.88
C VAL A 220 10.84 -18.94 -0.25
N ASP A 221 9.82 -19.53 0.35
CA ASP A 221 9.90 -20.90 0.84
C ASP A 221 10.22 -21.87 -0.33
N ALA A 222 9.54 -21.72 -1.47
CA ALA A 222 9.85 -22.48 -2.70
C ALA A 222 11.25 -22.19 -3.26
N ALA A 223 11.69 -20.93 -3.26
CA ALA A 223 13.03 -20.57 -3.72
C ALA A 223 14.12 -21.12 -2.79
N ILE A 224 13.90 -21.06 -1.48
CA ILE A 224 14.79 -21.64 -0.47
C ILE A 224 14.93 -23.14 -0.69
N GLU A 225 13.83 -23.85 -0.97
CA GLU A 225 13.88 -25.29 -1.28
C GLU A 225 14.79 -25.60 -2.48
N THR A 226 14.67 -24.82 -3.58
CA THR A 226 15.53 -25.01 -4.76
C THR A 226 17.02 -24.72 -4.51
N VAL A 227 17.32 -23.76 -3.64
CA VAL A 227 18.70 -23.32 -3.33
C VAL A 227 19.35 -24.18 -2.25
N THR A 228 18.59 -24.61 -1.24
CA THR A 228 19.09 -25.45 -0.14
C THR A 228 19.28 -26.91 -0.55
N ALA A 229 18.65 -27.33 -1.65
CA ALA A 229 18.94 -28.60 -2.32
C ALA A 229 20.37 -28.69 -2.89
N THR A 230 21.10 -27.56 -2.96
CA THR A 230 22.51 -27.51 -3.36
C THR A 230 23.41 -27.03 -2.22
N SER A 231 24.74 -27.16 -2.40
CA SER A 231 25.73 -26.59 -1.48
C SER A 231 25.85 -25.07 -1.59
N ASP A 232 25.14 -24.44 -2.53
CA ASP A 232 25.27 -23.01 -2.78
C ASP A 232 24.55 -22.19 -1.69
N ARG A 233 25.14 -21.06 -1.31
CA ARG A 233 24.57 -20.11 -0.35
C ARG A 233 24.53 -18.72 -0.98
N PRO A 234 23.61 -18.49 -1.94
CA PRO A 234 23.51 -17.22 -2.63
C PRO A 234 23.07 -16.10 -1.69
N VAL A 235 23.43 -14.87 -2.07
CA VAL A 235 22.96 -13.67 -1.40
C VAL A 235 21.57 -13.33 -1.91
N VAL A 236 20.59 -13.23 -1.01
CA VAL A 236 19.24 -12.76 -1.33
C VAL A 236 19.22 -11.24 -1.23
N HIS A 237 19.10 -10.56 -2.37
CA HIS A 237 18.99 -9.10 -2.42
C HIS A 237 17.52 -8.68 -2.50
N SER A 238 17.08 -7.77 -1.63
CA SER A 238 15.74 -7.19 -1.65
C SER A 238 15.78 -5.66 -1.71
N ASP A 239 14.68 -5.05 -2.12
CA ASP A 239 14.50 -3.61 -1.89
C ASP A 239 14.27 -3.32 -0.39
N ARG A 240 14.03 -2.04 -0.05
CA ARG A 240 13.75 -1.60 1.33
C ARG A 240 12.27 -1.67 1.74
N GLY A 241 11.48 -2.48 1.04
CA GLY A 241 10.08 -2.76 1.35
C GLY A 241 9.87 -3.19 2.81
N GLY A 242 8.71 -2.88 3.36
CA GLY A 242 8.37 -3.18 4.75
C GLY A 242 8.40 -4.68 5.06
N HIS A 243 7.94 -5.51 4.12
CA HIS A 243 7.80 -6.95 4.31
C HIS A 243 9.16 -7.68 4.44
N TYR A 244 10.19 -7.26 3.68
CA TYR A 244 11.55 -7.80 3.75
C TYR A 244 12.28 -7.51 5.07
N ARG A 245 11.64 -6.75 5.97
CA ARG A 245 12.15 -6.38 7.29
C ARG A 245 11.39 -7.03 8.45
N TRP A 246 10.35 -7.81 8.16
CA TRP A 246 9.52 -8.42 9.21
C TRP A 246 10.22 -9.60 9.90
N PRO A 247 9.92 -9.85 11.18
CA PRO A 247 10.53 -10.96 11.93
C PRO A 247 10.41 -12.31 11.25
N ARG A 248 9.28 -12.58 10.60
CA ARG A 248 9.00 -13.86 9.91
C ARG A 248 9.79 -14.03 8.60
N TRP A 249 10.24 -12.94 8.00
CA TRP A 249 11.15 -12.96 6.85
C TRP A 249 12.59 -13.18 7.31
N LEU A 250 12.97 -12.49 8.39
CA LEU A 250 14.29 -12.63 9.01
C LEU A 250 14.53 -14.06 9.51
N SER A 251 13.53 -14.68 10.14
CA SER A 251 13.62 -16.07 10.60
C SER A 251 13.87 -17.03 9.44
N ARG A 252 13.11 -16.92 8.34
CA ARG A 252 13.28 -17.78 7.15
C ARG A 252 14.68 -17.71 6.55
N MET A 253 15.23 -16.50 6.41
CA MET A 253 16.59 -16.31 5.89
C MET A 253 17.64 -16.92 6.81
N SER A 254 17.45 -16.76 8.13
CA SER A 254 18.32 -17.35 9.14
C SER A 254 18.24 -18.88 9.13
N ASP A 255 17.04 -19.44 9.09
CA ASP A 255 16.78 -20.89 9.10
C ASP A 255 17.36 -21.57 7.85
N ALA A 256 17.32 -20.89 6.70
CA ALA A 256 17.90 -21.35 5.44
C ALA A 256 19.42 -21.10 5.31
N ASN A 257 20.04 -20.45 6.31
CA ASN A 257 21.44 -20.02 6.28
C ASN A 257 21.81 -19.16 5.05
N LEU A 258 20.90 -18.26 4.63
CA LEU A 258 21.09 -17.38 3.49
C LEU A 258 21.53 -15.98 3.93
N THR A 259 22.49 -15.42 3.19
CA THR A 259 22.94 -14.04 3.45
C THR A 259 21.99 -13.06 2.81
N ARG A 260 21.44 -12.13 3.61
CA ARG A 260 20.54 -11.09 3.12
C ARG A 260 21.31 -9.82 2.76
N SER A 261 20.98 -9.24 1.62
CA SER A 261 21.43 -7.93 1.15
C SER A 261 20.22 -7.05 0.87
N MET A 262 20.34 -5.74 1.07
CA MET A 262 19.25 -4.80 0.79
C MET A 262 19.78 -3.59 0.02
N SER A 263 18.94 -3.01 -0.84
CA SER A 263 19.26 -1.76 -1.53
C SER A 263 19.59 -0.62 -0.54
N ARG A 264 20.44 0.30 -0.95
CA ARG A 264 20.70 1.55 -0.20
C ARG A 264 19.49 2.48 -0.27
N LYS A 265 19.35 3.38 0.73
CA LYS A 265 18.26 4.38 0.71
C LYS A 265 18.38 5.21 -0.57
N ALA A 266 17.27 5.33 -1.33
CA ALA A 266 17.20 6.11 -2.57
C ALA A 266 18.20 5.68 -3.68
N CYS A 267 18.62 4.42 -3.71
CA CYS A 267 19.51 3.89 -4.76
C CYS A 267 18.74 3.08 -5.81
N LEU A 268 18.19 3.78 -6.81
CA LEU A 268 17.44 3.19 -7.93
C LEU A 268 18.18 2.06 -8.69
N PRO A 269 19.52 2.11 -8.90
CA PRO A 269 20.23 1.05 -9.61
C PRO A 269 20.18 -0.33 -8.92
N ASP A 270 20.01 -0.36 -7.60
CA ASP A 270 20.04 -1.61 -6.83
C ASP A 270 18.81 -2.50 -7.15
N ASN A 271 17.72 -1.92 -7.66
CA ASN A 271 16.48 -2.62 -8.04
C ASN A 271 16.28 -2.73 -9.57
N ALA A 272 17.23 -2.24 -10.38
CA ALA A 272 17.06 -2.09 -11.81
C ALA A 272 16.82 -3.43 -12.56
N ALA A 273 17.30 -4.54 -12.01
CA ALA A 273 17.05 -5.88 -12.58
C ALA A 273 15.58 -6.28 -12.48
N CYS A 274 14.95 -6.06 -11.31
CA CYS A 274 13.53 -6.29 -11.08
C CYS A 274 12.67 -5.29 -11.86
N GLU A 275 12.97 -4.01 -11.78
CA GLU A 275 12.24 -2.98 -12.54
C GLU A 275 12.31 -3.22 -14.04
N GLY A 276 13.47 -3.65 -14.55
CA GLY A 276 13.66 -3.99 -15.96
C GLY A 276 12.89 -5.24 -16.40
N PHE A 277 12.66 -6.20 -15.52
CA PHE A 277 11.77 -7.34 -15.80
C PHE A 277 10.30 -6.88 -15.84
N PHE A 278 9.83 -6.19 -14.79
CA PHE A 278 8.44 -5.73 -14.71
C PHE A 278 8.07 -4.78 -15.85
N GLY A 279 8.99 -3.90 -16.25
CA GLY A 279 8.79 -3.03 -17.42
C GLY A 279 8.54 -3.84 -18.71
N ARG A 280 9.28 -4.93 -18.91
CA ARG A 280 9.10 -5.81 -20.09
C ARG A 280 7.83 -6.63 -19.99
N LEU A 281 7.59 -7.27 -18.84
CA LEU A 281 6.36 -8.00 -18.59
C LEU A 281 5.16 -7.13 -18.93
N LYS A 282 5.10 -5.89 -18.42
CA LYS A 282 4.03 -4.94 -18.75
C LYS A 282 3.94 -4.62 -20.25
N ASN A 283 5.05 -4.25 -20.87
CA ASN A 283 5.04 -3.81 -22.26
C ASN A 283 4.79 -4.93 -23.28
N GLU A 284 5.21 -6.15 -22.99
CA GLU A 284 5.20 -7.28 -23.92
C GLU A 284 4.06 -8.27 -23.65
N LEU A 285 3.69 -8.44 -22.37
CA LEU A 285 2.57 -9.29 -21.98
C LEU A 285 1.27 -8.48 -21.87
N PHE A 286 1.29 -7.43 -21.04
CA PHE A 286 0.06 -6.77 -20.58
C PHE A 286 -0.50 -5.77 -21.59
N CYS A 287 0.27 -4.76 -21.98
CA CYS A 287 -0.20 -3.65 -22.81
C CYS A 287 -0.75 -4.05 -24.19
N PRO A 288 -0.22 -5.07 -24.90
CA PRO A 288 -0.70 -5.44 -26.23
C PRO A 288 -1.98 -6.29 -26.25
N ARG A 289 -2.44 -6.80 -25.10
CA ARG A 289 -3.56 -7.74 -25.01
C ARG A 289 -4.83 -7.05 -24.50
N ASP A 290 -5.97 -7.41 -25.06
CA ASP A 290 -7.27 -7.13 -24.46
C ASP A 290 -7.57 -8.23 -23.43
N TRP A 291 -7.82 -7.82 -22.19
CA TRP A 291 -8.07 -8.71 -21.07
C TRP A 291 -9.55 -8.80 -20.71
N LYS A 292 -10.43 -8.18 -21.49
CA LYS A 292 -11.88 -8.28 -21.30
C LYS A 292 -12.34 -9.74 -21.45
N GLY A 293 -12.98 -10.25 -20.41
CA GLY A 293 -13.48 -11.63 -20.36
C GLY A 293 -12.43 -12.67 -19.95
N THR A 294 -11.18 -12.26 -19.66
CA THR A 294 -10.16 -13.15 -19.12
C THR A 294 -10.43 -13.42 -17.64
N THR A 295 -10.51 -14.68 -17.24
CA THR A 295 -10.63 -15.06 -15.83
C THR A 295 -9.30 -14.91 -15.10
N PHE A 296 -9.34 -14.91 -13.77
CA PHE A 296 -8.13 -14.82 -12.97
C PHE A 296 -7.19 -16.02 -13.20
N GLU A 297 -7.74 -17.22 -13.36
CA GLU A 297 -6.99 -18.44 -13.65
C GLU A 297 -6.30 -18.36 -15.01
N GLN A 298 -7.00 -17.87 -16.04
CA GLN A 298 -6.42 -17.66 -17.37
C GLN A 298 -5.30 -16.62 -17.34
N PHE A 299 -5.47 -15.57 -16.53
CA PHE A 299 -4.44 -14.58 -16.32
C PHE A 299 -3.18 -15.18 -15.68
N ILE A 300 -3.33 -16.00 -14.64
CA ILE A 300 -2.22 -16.73 -14.01
C ILE A 300 -1.48 -17.58 -15.05
N GLU A 301 -2.19 -18.36 -15.86
CA GLU A 301 -1.59 -19.20 -16.90
C GLU A 301 -0.78 -18.39 -17.91
N VAL A 302 -1.32 -17.27 -18.40
CA VAL A 302 -0.64 -16.42 -19.38
C VAL A 302 0.63 -15.77 -18.80
N VAL A 303 0.61 -15.40 -17.52
CA VAL A 303 1.80 -14.87 -16.83
C VAL A 303 2.83 -15.98 -16.61
N ASP A 304 2.42 -17.18 -16.21
CA ASP A 304 3.30 -18.35 -16.05
C ASP A 304 4.02 -18.70 -17.37
N ASP A 305 3.26 -18.78 -18.47
CA ASP A 305 3.78 -19.05 -19.80
C ASP A 305 4.79 -17.97 -20.25
N TYR A 306 4.50 -16.70 -19.96
CA TYR A 306 5.41 -15.61 -20.28
C TYR A 306 6.71 -15.71 -19.48
N ILE A 307 6.64 -16.01 -18.18
CA ILE A 307 7.84 -16.13 -17.34
C ILE A 307 8.72 -17.31 -17.82
N ARG A 308 8.10 -18.45 -18.15
CA ARG A 308 8.82 -19.59 -18.77
C ARG A 308 9.48 -19.20 -20.08
N TRP A 309 8.74 -18.56 -20.98
CA TRP A 309 9.30 -18.06 -22.25
C TRP A 309 10.44 -17.06 -22.01
N TYR A 310 10.27 -16.15 -21.05
CA TYR A 310 11.27 -15.14 -20.72
C TYR A 310 12.58 -15.79 -20.23
N ASN A 311 12.48 -16.84 -19.42
CA ASN A 311 13.65 -17.56 -18.90
C ASN A 311 14.31 -18.46 -19.96
N GLU A 312 13.52 -19.20 -20.73
CA GLU A 312 13.99 -20.27 -21.60
C GLU A 312 14.30 -19.84 -23.04
N LYS A 313 13.64 -18.79 -23.53
CA LYS A 313 13.62 -18.47 -24.98
C LYS A 313 13.96 -17.02 -25.31
N ARG A 314 13.87 -16.10 -24.35
CA ARG A 314 14.11 -14.68 -24.63
C ARG A 314 15.60 -14.39 -24.86
N ILE A 315 15.93 -13.99 -26.07
CA ILE A 315 17.27 -13.55 -26.43
C ILE A 315 17.60 -12.19 -25.77
N LYS A 316 18.70 -12.13 -25.02
CA LYS A 316 19.21 -10.89 -24.41
C LYS A 316 20.59 -10.56 -24.97
N ILE A 317 20.72 -9.39 -25.60
CA ILE A 317 22.02 -8.90 -26.09
C ILE A 317 23.04 -8.81 -24.95
N SER A 318 22.59 -8.37 -23.77
CA SER A 318 23.43 -8.29 -22.56
C SER A 318 23.98 -9.65 -22.09
N LEU A 319 23.41 -10.76 -22.55
CA LEU A 319 23.82 -12.13 -22.24
C LEU A 319 24.52 -12.80 -23.42
N GLY A 320 25.01 -12.03 -24.39
CA GLY A 320 25.68 -12.60 -25.58
C GLY A 320 24.70 -13.30 -26.53
N PHE A 321 23.48 -12.78 -26.65
CA PHE A 321 22.41 -13.36 -27.47
C PHE A 321 21.91 -14.73 -27.00
N LEU A 322 21.99 -14.99 -25.70
CA LEU A 322 21.44 -16.17 -25.04
C LEU A 322 20.19 -15.81 -24.23
N SER A 323 19.34 -16.81 -24.00
CA SER A 323 18.32 -16.75 -22.95
C SER A 323 18.95 -16.80 -21.55
N PRO A 324 18.23 -16.34 -20.50
CA PRO A 324 18.70 -16.48 -19.13
C PRO A 324 19.13 -17.90 -18.74
N VAL A 325 18.37 -18.93 -19.15
CA VAL A 325 18.70 -20.34 -18.89
C VAL A 325 19.93 -20.78 -19.68
N GLU A 326 20.00 -20.48 -20.99
CA GLU A 326 21.16 -20.82 -21.82
C GLU A 326 22.45 -20.15 -21.33
N TYR A 327 22.35 -18.89 -20.89
CA TYR A 327 23.47 -18.15 -20.32
C TYR A 327 23.98 -18.82 -19.04
N ARG A 328 23.09 -19.24 -18.12
CA ARG A 328 23.50 -19.99 -16.92
C ARG A 328 24.14 -21.33 -17.26
N ALA A 329 23.57 -22.08 -18.20
CA ALA A 329 24.13 -23.33 -18.68
C ALA A 329 25.53 -23.13 -19.28
N SER A 330 25.75 -22.04 -20.02
CA SER A 330 27.07 -21.68 -20.57
C SER A 330 28.13 -21.40 -19.50
N LEU A 331 27.70 -21.01 -18.29
CA LEU A 331 28.55 -20.79 -17.12
C LEU A 331 28.71 -22.03 -16.24
N GLY A 332 28.11 -23.17 -16.61
CA GLY A 332 28.12 -24.39 -15.80
C GLY A 332 27.28 -24.29 -14.53
N LEU A 333 26.38 -23.30 -14.43
CA LEU A 333 25.45 -23.15 -13.32
C LEU A 333 24.20 -23.98 -13.61
N ALA A 334 23.70 -24.72 -12.63
CA ALA A 334 22.43 -25.46 -12.78
C ALA A 334 21.27 -24.50 -13.11
N ALA A 335 20.38 -24.97 -13.98
CA ALA A 335 19.17 -24.27 -14.40
C ALA A 335 18.30 -23.93 -13.19
#